data_AF-A0A1J3E5J1-F1
#
_entry.id   AF-A0A1J3E5J1-F1
#
_cell.length_a   1.000
_cell.length_b   1.000
_cell.length_c   1.000
_cell.angle_alpha   90.00
_cell.angle_beta   90.00
_cell.angle_gamma   90.00
#
_symmetry.space_group_name_H-M   'P 1'
#
loop_
_entity.id
_entity.type
_entity.pdbx_description
1 polymer ?
#
loop_
_entity_poly.entity_id
_entity_poly.type
_entity_poly.pdbx_seq_one_letter_code
_entity_poly.pdbx_strand_id
1 'polypeptide(L)'
;IKKTEIYDGGGLARNTITGREKMAEEAILGFLKNNEEITDSGQFSSEHNLDHNEVVNVIKSLHGFQYIVAQDIKRESLVLTAEGNKYAAEGSPEVQLFLAVPAEGSISKDQLQKMLAPSVFKIGCAQAGKNKWVEM
;
A
#
# COMPACT_ATOMS: atom_id res chain seq x y z
N ILE A 1 39.16 -5.26 -26.43
CA ILE A 1 37.90 -5.50 -27.17
C ILE A 1 37.54 -6.97 -26.98
N LYS A 2 36.66 -7.32 -26.03
CA LYS A 2 36.25 -8.72 -25.86
C LYS A 2 34.97 -8.95 -26.64
N LYS A 3 35.07 -9.80 -27.66
CA LYS A 3 33.98 -10.25 -28.54
C LYS A 3 33.07 -11.21 -27.75
N THR A 4 31.78 -11.14 -27.99
CA THR A 4 30.80 -12.17 -27.61
C THR A 4 30.29 -12.84 -28.88
N GLU A 5 30.61 -14.13 -29.01
CA GLU A 5 29.98 -15.06 -29.96
C GLU A 5 28.54 -15.33 -29.51
N ILE A 6 27.63 -15.44 -30.48
CA ILE A 6 26.23 -15.82 -30.26
C ILE A 6 26.12 -17.27 -30.73
N TYR A 7 25.88 -18.20 -29.81
CA TYR A 7 25.60 -19.60 -30.13
C TYR A 7 24.12 -19.88 -29.81
N ASP A 8 23.37 -20.29 -30.84
CA ASP A 8 21.97 -20.71 -30.78
C ASP A 8 21.92 -22.22 -30.50
N GLY A 9 21.21 -22.63 -29.44
CA GLY A 9 21.19 -24.03 -29.00
C GLY A 9 20.45 -24.27 -27.69
N GLY A 10 19.14 -24.54 -27.82
CA GLY A 10 18.21 -25.18 -26.87
C GLY A 10 18.68 -25.53 -25.45
N GLY A 11 18.09 -24.86 -24.47
CA GLY A 11 18.09 -25.24 -23.06
C GLY A 11 17.44 -24.16 -22.20
N LEU A 12 16.36 -24.52 -21.50
CA LEU A 12 15.63 -23.65 -20.55
C LEU A 12 16.56 -23.19 -19.41
N ALA A 13 17.28 -22.08 -19.62
CA ALA A 13 17.93 -21.32 -18.57
C ALA A 13 17.46 -19.86 -18.71
N ARG A 14 16.76 -19.36 -17.69
CA ARG A 14 16.31 -17.96 -17.58
C ARG A 14 17.50 -17.00 -17.35
N ASN A 15 18.55 -17.08 -18.14
CA ASN A 15 19.82 -16.42 -17.84
C ASN A 15 20.28 -15.45 -18.93
N THR A 16 19.32 -14.81 -19.61
CA THR A 16 19.59 -13.62 -20.42
C THR A 16 19.09 -12.40 -19.66
N ILE A 17 20.02 -11.64 -19.07
CA ILE A 17 19.75 -10.32 -18.51
C ILE A 17 19.20 -9.47 -19.65
N THR A 18 17.99 -8.94 -19.50
CA THR A 18 17.39 -8.08 -20.52
C THR A 18 18.20 -6.78 -20.65
N GLY A 19 18.12 -6.10 -21.80
CA GLY A 19 18.88 -4.86 -22.00
C GLY A 19 18.62 -3.79 -20.93
N ARG A 20 17.43 -3.80 -20.33
CA ARG A 20 17.04 -2.89 -19.25
C ARG A 20 17.60 -3.30 -17.89
N GLU A 21 17.58 -4.60 -17.56
CA GLU A 21 18.23 -5.11 -16.34
C GLU A 21 19.75 -4.87 -16.35
N LYS A 22 20.38 -4.92 -17.52
CA LYS A 22 21.80 -4.59 -17.64
C LYS A 22 22.09 -3.12 -17.30
N MET A 23 21.22 -2.19 -17.74
CA MET A 23 21.34 -0.78 -17.37
C MET A 23 21.13 -0.56 -15.87
N ALA A 24 20.20 -1.30 -15.26
CA ALA A 24 20.00 -1.25 -13.81
C ALA A 24 21.21 -1.81 -13.03
N GLU A 25 21.81 -2.91 -13.49
CA GLU A 25 23.02 -3.48 -12.89
C GLU A 25 24.21 -2.51 -12.93
N GLU A 26 24.47 -1.92 -14.11
CA GLU A 26 25.53 -0.93 -14.28
C GLU A 26 25.31 0.30 -13.38
N ALA A 27 24.05 0.74 -13.23
CA ALA A 27 23.71 1.84 -12.32
C ALA A 27 23.94 1.48 -10.85
N ILE A 28 23.47 0.31 -10.39
CA ILE A 28 23.60 -0.13 -8.99
C ILE A 28 25.07 -0.28 -8.62
N LEU A 29 25.83 -1.07 -9.39
CA LEU A 29 27.24 -1.32 -9.11
C LEU A 29 28.09 -0.05 -9.30
N GLY A 30 27.74 0.78 -10.30
CA GLY A 30 28.37 2.08 -10.52
C GLY A 30 28.17 3.03 -9.35
N PHE A 31 26.97 3.04 -8.75
CA PHE A 31 26.66 3.86 -7.58
C PHE A 31 27.40 3.35 -6.33
N LEU A 32 27.32 2.04 -6.04
CA LEU A 32 27.97 1.43 -4.88
C LEU A 32 29.51 1.44 -4.93
N LYS A 33 30.09 1.72 -6.10
CA LYS A 33 31.53 1.94 -6.21
C LYS A 33 32.00 3.19 -5.46
N ASN A 34 31.16 4.22 -5.41
CA ASN A 34 31.49 5.53 -4.83
C ASN A 34 30.68 5.86 -3.56
N ASN A 35 29.71 5.03 -3.21
CA ASN A 35 28.81 5.21 -2.08
C ASN A 35 28.75 3.91 -1.27
N GLU A 36 28.62 4.01 0.04
CA GLU A 36 28.63 2.84 0.93
C GLU A 36 27.38 1.97 0.78
N GLU A 37 26.22 2.58 0.52
CA GLU A 37 24.94 1.88 0.45
C GLU A 37 23.94 2.57 -0.48
N ILE A 38 22.92 1.80 -0.87
CA ILE A 38 21.66 2.31 -1.44
C ILE A 38 20.59 2.07 -0.37
N THR A 39 20.17 3.14 0.30
CA THR A 39 19.25 3.04 1.45
C THR A 39 17.83 2.63 1.05
N ASP A 40 17.38 2.99 -0.15
CA ASP A 40 16.04 2.65 -0.65
C ASP A 40 16.05 2.41 -2.16
N SER A 41 15.69 1.19 -2.58
CA SER A 41 15.68 0.81 -3.98
C SER A 41 14.60 1.51 -4.80
N GLY A 42 13.49 1.95 -4.20
CA GLY A 42 12.43 2.71 -4.87
C GLY A 42 12.82 4.17 -5.13
N GLN A 43 13.48 4.81 -4.15
CA GLN A 43 14.05 6.14 -4.34
C GLN A 43 15.16 6.10 -5.39
N PHE A 44 16.06 5.13 -5.30
CA PHE A 44 17.13 4.92 -6.28
C PHE A 44 16.58 4.75 -7.70
N SER A 45 15.57 3.89 -7.89
CA SER A 45 14.91 3.73 -9.20
C SER A 45 14.38 5.04 -9.75
N SER A 46 13.74 5.85 -8.90
CA SER A 46 13.15 7.14 -9.30
C SER A 46 14.21 8.17 -9.71
N GLU A 47 15.27 8.30 -8.92
CA GLU A 47 16.38 9.24 -9.18
C GLU A 47 17.15 8.88 -10.46
N HIS A 48 17.28 7.58 -10.75
CA HIS A 48 17.99 7.07 -11.92
C HIS A 48 17.09 6.82 -13.14
N ASN A 49 15.79 7.14 -13.06
CA ASN A 49 14.79 6.89 -14.12
C ASN A 49 14.76 5.42 -14.59
N LEU A 50 14.84 4.49 -13.64
CA LEU A 50 14.81 3.05 -13.88
C LEU A 50 13.47 2.45 -13.43
N ASP A 51 13.04 1.37 -14.07
CA ASP A 51 11.89 0.61 -13.58
C ASP A 51 12.24 -0.05 -12.25
N HIS A 52 11.35 0.09 -11.27
CA HIS A 52 11.61 -0.41 -9.92
C HIS A 52 11.68 -1.94 -9.87
N ASN A 53 10.90 -2.66 -10.67
CA ASN A 53 10.93 -4.12 -10.68
C ASN A 53 12.25 -4.64 -11.26
N GLU A 54 12.78 -3.97 -12.30
CA GLU A 54 14.09 -4.31 -12.87
C GLU A 54 15.21 -4.11 -11.84
N VAL A 55 15.22 -2.97 -11.14
CA VAL A 55 16.18 -2.71 -10.05
C VAL A 55 16.08 -3.77 -8.95
N VAL A 56 14.87 -4.11 -8.50
CA VAL A 56 14.65 -5.14 -7.48
C VAL A 56 15.11 -6.52 -7.95
N ASN A 57 14.84 -6.90 -9.21
CA ASN A 57 15.27 -8.17 -9.77
C ASN A 57 16.80 -8.26 -9.84
N VAL A 58 17.46 -7.19 -10.25
CA VAL A 58 18.92 -7.11 -10.30
C VAL A 58 19.52 -7.17 -8.89
N ILE A 59 18.98 -6.43 -7.92
CA ILE A 59 19.41 -6.51 -6.50
C ILE A 59 19.31 -7.95 -6.00
N LYS A 60 18.19 -8.63 -6.26
CA LYS A 60 18.00 -10.05 -5.88
C LYS A 60 19.02 -10.97 -6.56
N SER A 61 19.30 -10.75 -7.84
CA SER A 61 20.31 -11.51 -8.58
C SER A 61 21.71 -11.29 -7.98
N LEU A 62 22.14 -10.04 -7.82
CA LEU A 62 23.43 -9.67 -7.26
C LEU A 62 23.60 -10.20 -5.83
N HIS A 63 22.56 -10.12 -5.01
CA HIS A 63 22.53 -10.70 -3.67
C HIS A 63 22.64 -12.23 -3.70
N GLY A 64 21.91 -12.90 -4.60
CA GLY A 64 21.98 -14.35 -4.78
C GLY A 64 23.36 -14.84 -5.21
N PHE A 65 24.09 -14.04 -5.99
CA PHE A 65 25.48 -14.28 -6.37
C PHE A 65 26.51 -13.71 -5.37
N GLN A 66 26.06 -13.17 -4.23
CA GLN A 66 26.90 -12.63 -3.15
C GLN A 66 27.80 -11.45 -3.55
N TYR A 67 27.43 -10.70 -4.59
CA TYR A 67 28.12 -9.46 -4.96
C TYR A 67 27.77 -8.29 -4.02
N ILE A 68 26.56 -8.32 -3.45
CA ILE A 68 26.07 -7.32 -2.50
C ILE A 68 25.34 -8.01 -1.36
N VAL A 69 25.18 -7.29 -0.25
CA VAL A 69 24.23 -7.64 0.81
C VAL A 69 22.98 -6.78 0.61
N ALA A 70 21.79 -7.37 0.69
CA ALA A 70 20.52 -6.68 0.55
C ALA A 70 19.61 -7.02 1.73
N GLN A 71 18.87 -6.04 2.23
CA GLN A 71 17.89 -6.20 3.30
C GLN A 71 16.51 -5.74 2.82
N ASP A 72 15.48 -6.54 3.11
CA ASP A 72 14.10 -6.14 2.84
C ASP A 72 13.65 -5.07 3.84
N ILE A 73 13.23 -3.92 3.32
CA ILE A 73 12.63 -2.85 4.11
C ILE A 73 11.11 -3.00 4.05
N LYS A 74 10.49 -3.36 5.17
CA LYS A 74 9.02 -3.41 5.29
C LYS A 74 8.50 -2.07 5.78
N ARG A 75 7.64 -1.42 4.99
CA ARG A 75 6.89 -0.23 5.40
C ARG A 75 5.41 -0.56 5.51
N GLU A 76 4.84 -0.30 6.67
CA GLU A 76 3.41 -0.44 6.93
C GLU A 76 2.85 0.94 7.29
N SER A 77 1.67 1.26 6.74
CA SER A 77 0.92 2.45 7.12
C SER A 77 -0.51 2.07 7.46
N LEU A 78 -1.03 2.67 8.52
CA LEU A 78 -2.44 2.54 8.89
C LEU A 78 -3.18 3.69 8.25
N VAL A 79 -3.99 3.38 7.23
CA VAL A 79 -4.82 4.35 6.53
C VAL A 79 -6.29 4.10 6.87
N LEU A 80 -7.06 5.19 6.96
CA LEU A 80 -8.50 5.08 7.17
C LEU A 80 -9.15 4.43 5.94
N THR A 81 -10.08 3.51 6.20
CA THR A 81 -10.96 3.00 5.16
C THR A 81 -11.87 4.14 4.66
N ALA A 82 -12.47 3.98 3.48
CA ALA A 82 -13.44 4.96 2.98
C ALA A 82 -14.59 5.20 3.98
N GLU A 83 -15.01 4.14 4.68
CA GLU A 83 -15.99 4.21 5.75
C GLU A 83 -15.44 4.97 6.99
N GLY A 84 -14.22 4.65 7.42
CA GLY A 84 -13.56 5.34 8.52
C GLY A 84 -13.38 6.84 8.27
N ASN A 85 -13.08 7.23 7.04
CA ASN A 85 -13.02 8.65 6.64
C ASN A 85 -14.37 9.35 6.80
N LYS A 86 -15.48 8.69 6.43
CA LYS A 86 -16.83 9.24 6.64
C LYS A 86 -17.12 9.41 8.12
N TYR A 87 -16.81 8.40 8.93
CA TYR A 87 -17.04 8.49 10.38
C TYR A 87 -16.17 9.54 11.05
N ALA A 88 -14.95 9.76 10.56
CA ALA A 88 -14.09 10.83 11.05
C ALA A 88 -14.66 12.23 10.74
N ALA A 89 -15.33 12.40 9.60
CA ALA A 89 -15.92 13.69 9.19
C ALA A 89 -17.31 13.93 9.78
N GLU A 90 -18.17 12.91 9.79
CA GLU A 90 -19.59 13.02 10.11
C GLU A 90 -19.93 12.49 11.53
N GLY A 91 -18.97 11.84 12.20
CA GLY A 91 -19.16 11.11 13.45
C GLY A 91 -19.51 9.63 13.23
N SER A 92 -19.41 8.82 14.27
CA SER A 92 -19.76 7.39 14.19
C SER A 92 -21.28 7.19 14.03
N PRO A 93 -21.73 6.04 13.48
CA PRO A 93 -23.14 5.79 13.24
C PRO A 93 -24.07 5.99 14.46
N GLU A 94 -23.62 5.58 15.64
CA GLU A 94 -24.37 5.75 16.89
C GLU A 94 -24.43 7.22 17.36
N VAL A 95 -23.39 8.01 17.12
CA VAL A 95 -23.40 9.46 17.40
C VAL A 95 -24.33 10.17 16.44
N GLN A 96 -24.27 9.84 15.14
CA GLN A 96 -25.17 10.38 14.14
C GLN A 96 -26.64 10.06 14.47
N LEU A 97 -26.93 8.82 14.90
CA LEU A 97 -28.27 8.43 15.34
C LEU A 97 -28.70 9.23 16.58
N PHE A 98 -27.86 9.30 17.60
CA PHE A 98 -28.19 9.99 18.84
C PHE A 98 -28.47 11.47 18.62
N LEU A 99 -27.66 12.15 17.80
CA LEU A 99 -27.85 13.56 17.46
C LEU A 99 -29.07 13.81 16.56
N ALA A 100 -29.56 12.80 15.85
CA ALA A 100 -30.79 12.90 15.08
C ALA A 100 -32.06 12.80 15.96
N VAL A 101 -31.94 12.36 17.22
CA VAL A 101 -33.04 12.37 18.18
C VAL A 101 -33.19 13.77 18.77
N PRO A 102 -34.38 14.40 18.68
CA PRO A 102 -34.59 15.75 19.21
C PRO A 102 -34.48 15.78 20.74
N ALA A 103 -33.98 16.88 21.28
CA ALA A 103 -33.84 17.07 22.74
C ALA A 103 -35.19 17.02 23.49
N GLU A 104 -36.29 17.27 22.78
CA GLU A 104 -37.67 17.28 23.30
C GLU A 104 -38.25 15.86 23.50
N GLY A 105 -37.53 14.79 23.10
CA GLY A 105 -37.90 13.41 23.44
C GLY A 105 -37.83 12.43 22.27
N SER A 106 -38.85 11.59 22.14
CA SER A 106 -38.89 10.47 21.20
C SER A 106 -39.17 10.92 19.76
N ILE A 107 -38.50 10.29 18.80
CA ILE A 107 -38.77 10.40 17.36
C ILE A 107 -39.16 9.03 16.82
N SER A 108 -40.05 8.99 15.83
CA SER A 108 -40.45 7.73 15.21
C SER A 108 -39.30 7.09 14.42
N LYS A 109 -39.25 5.75 14.44
CA LYS A 109 -38.24 4.97 13.74
C LYS A 109 -38.21 5.26 12.23
N ASP A 110 -39.38 5.41 11.62
CA ASP A 110 -39.52 5.70 10.20
C ASP A 110 -38.95 7.08 9.83
N GLN A 111 -39.05 8.07 10.73
CA GLN A 111 -38.47 9.39 10.52
C GLN A 111 -36.94 9.35 10.61
N LEU A 112 -36.39 8.66 11.62
CA LEU A 112 -34.94 8.46 11.73
C LEU A 112 -34.36 7.75 10.50
N GLN A 113 -35.05 6.73 10.00
CA GLN A 113 -34.63 5.99 8.81
C GLN A 113 -34.63 6.84 7.53
N LYS A 114 -35.44 7.91 7.46
CA LYS A 114 -35.43 8.86 6.34
C LYS A 114 -34.33 9.91 6.45
N MET A 115 -33.90 10.24 7.67
CA MET A 115 -32.87 11.25 7.92
C MET A 115 -31.45 10.71 7.79
N LEU A 116 -31.26 9.41 8.05
CA LEU A 116 -29.96 8.77 8.09
C LEU A 116 -29.77 7.80 6.92
N ALA A 117 -28.53 7.63 6.47
CA ALA A 117 -28.20 6.61 5.51
C ALA A 117 -28.57 5.20 6.06
N PRO A 118 -29.04 4.25 5.23
CA PRO A 118 -29.49 2.95 5.70
C PRO A 118 -28.46 2.17 6.54
N SER A 119 -27.17 2.28 6.18
CA SER A 119 -26.07 1.65 6.93
C SER A 119 -25.86 2.32 8.29
N VAL A 120 -25.86 3.65 8.33
CA VAL A 120 -25.73 4.45 9.56
C VAL A 120 -26.88 4.16 10.52
N PHE A 121 -28.11 4.15 10.02
CA PHE A 121 -29.28 3.84 10.83
C PHE A 121 -29.20 2.44 11.44
N LYS A 122 -28.88 1.42 10.63
CA LYS A 122 -28.79 0.03 11.11
C LYS A 122 -27.69 -0.15 12.15
N ILE A 123 -26.48 0.34 11.88
CA ILE A 123 -25.32 0.20 12.78
C ILE A 123 -25.53 1.06 14.03
N GLY A 124 -25.97 2.30 13.85
CA GLY A 124 -26.25 3.24 14.91
C GLY A 124 -27.28 2.69 15.89
N CYS A 125 -28.40 2.14 15.41
CA CYS A 125 -29.42 1.54 16.28
C CYS A 125 -28.85 0.39 17.13
N ALA A 126 -28.05 -0.49 16.52
CA ALA A 126 -27.44 -1.61 17.23
C ALA A 126 -26.44 -1.13 18.30
N GLN A 127 -25.58 -0.17 17.94
CA GLN A 127 -24.50 0.27 18.81
C GLN A 127 -24.97 1.27 19.88
N ALA A 128 -25.84 2.22 19.53
CA ALA A 128 -26.46 3.14 20.48
C ALA A 128 -27.37 2.40 21.47
N GLY A 129 -28.16 1.41 21.00
CA GLY A 129 -28.98 0.58 21.87
C GLY A 129 -28.14 -0.27 22.83
N LYS A 130 -27.06 -0.92 22.34
CA LYS A 130 -26.11 -1.65 23.19
C LYS A 130 -25.47 -0.75 24.25
N ASN A 131 -25.13 0.48 23.88
CA ASN A 131 -24.54 1.47 24.77
C ASN A 131 -25.57 2.19 25.65
N LYS A 132 -26.87 1.89 25.51
CA LYS A 132 -27.99 2.53 26.22
C LYS A 132 -28.05 4.05 26.02
N TRP A 133 -27.64 4.53 24.85
CA TRP A 133 -27.74 5.95 24.48
C TRP A 133 -29.15 6.32 24.02
N VAL A 134 -29.85 5.35 23.46
CA VAL A 134 -31.25 5.47 23.03
C VAL A 134 -32.01 4.22 23.48
N GLU A 135 -33.28 4.39 23.80
CA GLU A 135 -34.23 3.30 23.99
C GLU A 135 -35.07 3.18 22.72
N MET A 136 -35.24 1.95 22.22
CA MET A 136 -35.79 1.65 20.89
C MET A 136 -37.14 0.97 20.97
#